data_AF-H2AWK7-F1
#
_entry.id   AF-H2AWK7-F1
#
_cell.length_a   1.000
_cell.length_b   1.000
_cell.length_c   1.000
_cell.angle_alpha   90.00
_cell.angle_beta   90.00
_cell.angle_gamma   90.00
#
_symmetry.space_group_name_H-M   'P 1'
#
loop_
_entity.id
_entity.type
_entity.pdbx_description
1 polymer ?
#
loop_
_entity_poly.entity_id
_entity_poly.type
_entity_poly.pdbx_seq_one_letter_code
_entity_poly.pdbx_strand_id
1 'polypeptide(L)'
;MSLYWSILLCLIVKIVSATSINGRLNINLTRSLGYTTSRSAFRLYQIGGSEGLTPYKGVAHVHDIEGNFAFDSLPINQGINETTYFVLHPDSIDFNLKPNRVLIEFRKLENGTLKMNAYRNIFGKEYFPSEDIIYPDKLEKIECNPYIEFTVVSQAPLRQYFIVRNVGIFQGGPLAKFVNTPWKLAGIITMICIMAFPYIIEKLDPETAKAMKDDTQRTQREKYEIKGNE
;
A
#
# COMPACT_ATOMS: atom_id res chain seq x y z
N MET A 1 28.69 -45.66 -40.08
CA MET A 1 29.17 -44.48 -39.32
C MET A 1 28.11 -43.38 -39.14
N SER A 2 27.11 -43.21 -40.02
CA SER A 2 26.11 -42.13 -39.87
C SER A 2 25.06 -42.36 -38.77
N LEU A 3 24.80 -43.61 -38.36
CA LEU A 3 23.78 -43.91 -37.33
C LEU A 3 24.16 -43.41 -35.92
N TYR A 4 25.45 -43.44 -35.58
CA TYR A 4 25.94 -42.99 -34.28
C TYR A 4 25.87 -41.46 -34.12
N TRP A 5 26.00 -40.72 -35.23
CA TRP A 5 25.85 -39.27 -35.23
C TRP A 5 24.40 -38.84 -35.00
N SER A 6 23.43 -39.60 -35.53
CA SER A 6 22.01 -39.32 -35.30
C SER A 6 21.59 -39.55 -33.84
N ILE A 7 22.14 -40.57 -33.17
CA ILE A 7 21.85 -40.86 -31.75
C ILE A 7 22.50 -39.81 -30.84
N LEU A 8 23.71 -39.34 -31.18
CA LEU A 8 24.38 -38.25 -30.45
C LEU A 8 23.62 -36.92 -30.57
N LEU A 9 23.04 -36.63 -31.74
CA LEU A 9 22.25 -35.41 -31.97
C LEU A 9 20.89 -35.43 -31.24
N CYS A 10 20.24 -36.60 -31.14
CA CYS A 10 18.99 -36.76 -30.37
C CYS A 10 19.18 -36.66 -28.86
N LEU A 11 20.38 -36.96 -28.32
CA LEU A 11 20.69 -36.85 -26.89
C LEU A 11 20.87 -35.40 -26.41
N ILE A 12 21.05 -34.44 -27.32
CA ILE A 12 21.34 -33.03 -26.97
C ILE A 12 20.07 -32.17 -26.88
N VAL A 13 18.92 -32.65 -27.38
CA VAL A 13 17.66 -31.89 -27.34
C VAL A 13 16.85 -32.27 -26.09
N LYS A 14 17.41 -32.02 -24.89
CA LYS A 14 16.55 -31.78 -23.73
C LYS A 14 15.88 -30.42 -23.97
N ILE A 15 14.64 -30.45 -24.44
CA ILE A 15 13.79 -29.27 -24.53
C ILE A 15 13.56 -28.79 -23.09
N VAL A 16 14.44 -27.92 -22.61
CA VAL A 16 14.19 -27.16 -21.38
C VAL A 16 13.04 -26.23 -21.71
N SER A 17 11.84 -26.56 -21.22
CA SER A 17 10.71 -25.64 -21.28
C SER A 17 11.07 -24.41 -20.45
N ALA A 18 11.47 -23.34 -21.13
CA ALA A 18 11.76 -22.06 -20.50
C ALA A 18 10.45 -21.51 -19.95
N THR A 19 10.28 -21.61 -18.63
CA THR A 19 9.13 -20.98 -17.95
C THR A 19 9.54 -19.61 -17.50
N SER A 20 8.65 -18.64 -17.67
CA SER A 20 8.86 -17.27 -17.25
C SER A 20 7.80 -16.79 -16.26
N ILE A 21 8.20 -15.86 -15.40
CA ILE A 21 7.28 -15.07 -14.57
C ILE A 21 7.30 -13.65 -15.09
N ASN A 22 6.13 -13.15 -15.48
CA ASN A 22 5.96 -11.77 -15.93
C ASN A 22 5.27 -10.94 -14.84
N GLY A 23 5.80 -9.75 -14.58
CA GLY A 23 5.22 -8.80 -13.65
C GLY A 23 5.25 -7.38 -14.19
N ARG A 24 4.40 -6.53 -13.61
CA ARG A 24 4.30 -5.12 -13.98
C ARG A 24 4.17 -4.24 -12.76
N LEU A 25 5.01 -3.22 -12.68
CA LEU A 25 5.00 -2.19 -11.65
C LEU A 25 4.19 -0.97 -12.13
N ASN A 26 2.98 -0.83 -11.63
CA ASN A 26 2.09 0.27 -11.97
C ASN A 26 2.17 1.39 -10.92
N ILE A 27 2.88 2.47 -11.27
CA ILE A 27 3.07 3.65 -10.44
C ILE A 27 2.22 4.79 -11.02
N ASN A 28 0.94 4.84 -10.66
CA ASN A 28 0.05 5.93 -11.07
C ASN A 28 0.19 7.15 -10.14
N LEU A 29 1.41 7.67 -10.00
CA LEU A 29 1.71 8.89 -9.24
C LEU A 29 2.00 10.00 -10.24
N THR A 30 0.94 10.63 -10.75
CA THR A 30 0.99 11.92 -11.47
C THR A 30 2.20 12.09 -12.41
N ARG A 31 2.23 11.31 -13.51
CA ARG A 31 2.84 11.57 -14.84
C ARG A 31 4.26 12.17 -14.98
N SER A 32 5.03 12.40 -13.92
CA SER A 32 6.22 13.29 -13.97
C SER A 32 7.53 12.68 -13.45
N LEU A 33 7.55 11.45 -12.96
CA LEU A 33 8.80 10.83 -12.51
C LEU A 33 9.28 9.79 -13.52
N GLY A 34 10.01 10.22 -14.55
CA GLY A 34 10.69 9.31 -15.49
C GLY A 34 11.90 8.56 -14.89
N TYR A 35 12.24 8.80 -13.63
CA TYR A 35 13.42 8.26 -12.94
C TYR A 35 13.11 7.12 -11.95
N THR A 36 11.85 6.82 -11.70
CA THR A 36 11.38 5.99 -10.57
C THR A 36 11.43 4.49 -10.80
N THR A 37 11.46 4.03 -12.05
CA THR A 37 11.52 2.61 -12.39
C THR A 37 12.89 2.00 -12.07
N SER A 38 13.97 2.78 -12.17
CA SER A 38 15.36 2.31 -11.97
C SER A 38 15.73 1.91 -10.54
N ARG A 39 15.00 2.41 -9.54
CA ARG A 39 15.27 2.19 -8.11
C ARG A 39 14.36 1.14 -7.46
N SER A 40 13.67 0.37 -8.30
CA SER A 40 12.86 -0.77 -7.89
C SER A 40 13.49 -2.06 -8.42
N ALA A 41 13.52 -3.08 -7.58
CA ALA A 41 14.08 -4.38 -7.89
C ALA A 41 13.14 -5.48 -7.39
N PHE A 42 13.03 -6.55 -8.14
CA PHE A 42 12.22 -7.70 -7.82
C PHE A 42 13.15 -8.87 -7.58
N ARG A 43 13.08 -9.49 -6.41
CA ARG A 43 13.95 -10.62 -6.05
C ARG A 43 13.11 -11.89 -5.98
N LEU A 44 13.53 -12.92 -6.69
CA LEU A 44 12.88 -14.21 -6.72
C LEU A 44 13.75 -15.25 -6.04
N TYR A 45 13.15 -16.05 -5.15
CA TYR A 45 13.83 -17.14 -4.44
C TYR A 45 13.02 -18.41 -4.55
N GLN A 46 13.66 -19.51 -4.90
CA GLN A 46 13.03 -20.83 -4.83
C GLN A 46 12.96 -21.30 -3.39
N ILE A 47 11.82 -21.84 -2.98
CA ILE A 47 11.63 -22.46 -1.67
C ILE A 47 11.13 -23.89 -1.85
N GLY A 48 11.68 -24.83 -1.08
CA GLY A 48 11.34 -26.25 -1.16
C GLY A 48 11.87 -26.95 -2.42
N GLY A 49 11.96 -28.29 -2.34
CA GLY A 49 12.12 -29.16 -3.51
C GLY A 49 13.48 -29.15 -4.22
N SER A 50 14.56 -28.65 -3.62
CA SER A 50 15.92 -28.81 -4.20
C SER A 50 16.65 -29.98 -3.51
N GLU A 51 16.38 -31.20 -3.97
CA GLU A 51 17.21 -32.35 -3.61
C GLU A 51 18.64 -32.15 -4.17
N GLY A 52 19.56 -31.69 -3.33
CA GLY A 52 21.00 -31.63 -3.63
C GLY A 52 21.49 -30.45 -4.50
N LEU A 53 20.62 -29.59 -5.02
CA LEU A 53 20.98 -28.37 -5.76
C LEU A 53 20.79 -27.11 -4.92
N THR A 54 21.60 -26.09 -5.18
CA THR A 54 21.39 -24.77 -4.58
C THR A 54 20.08 -24.17 -5.08
N PRO A 55 19.20 -23.67 -4.18
CA PRO A 55 17.92 -23.10 -4.59
C PRO A 55 18.14 -21.89 -5.52
N TYR A 56 17.29 -21.77 -6.54
CA TYR A 56 17.38 -20.66 -7.49
C TYR A 56 17.18 -19.31 -6.80
N LYS A 57 17.98 -18.33 -7.21
CA LYS A 57 17.87 -16.92 -6.80
C LYS A 57 18.06 -16.03 -8.02
N GLY A 58 17.10 -15.14 -8.26
CA GLY A 58 17.13 -14.17 -9.35
C GLY A 58 16.81 -12.77 -8.87
N VAL A 59 17.29 -11.77 -9.60
CA VAL A 59 16.89 -10.36 -9.43
C VAL A 59 16.52 -9.81 -10.79
N ALA A 60 15.33 -9.23 -10.91
CA ALA A 60 14.85 -8.55 -12.09
C ALA A 60 14.64 -7.07 -11.78
N HIS A 61 15.01 -6.22 -12.73
CA HIS A 61 14.72 -4.80 -12.69
C HIS A 61 13.63 -4.48 -13.70
N VAL A 62 12.97 -3.35 -13.48
CA VAL A 62 12.02 -2.81 -14.47
C VAL A 62 12.81 -2.42 -15.73
N HIS A 63 12.42 -2.95 -16.89
CA HIS A 63 13.08 -2.66 -18.16
C HIS A 63 12.35 -1.58 -18.97
N ASP A 64 11.02 -1.46 -18.81
CA ASP A 64 10.19 -0.56 -19.61
C ASP A 64 9.61 0.61 -18.82
N ILE A 65 9.23 1.66 -19.54
CA ILE A 65 8.45 2.81 -19.01
C ILE A 65 7.09 2.33 -18.46
N GLU A 66 6.56 1.24 -19.01
CA GLU A 66 5.32 0.62 -18.58
C GLU A 66 5.42 -0.12 -17.24
N GLY A 67 6.63 -0.29 -16.71
CA GLY A 67 6.85 -0.98 -15.44
C GLY A 67 7.10 -2.48 -15.56
N ASN A 68 7.31 -3.01 -16.76
CA ASN A 68 7.43 -4.45 -16.98
C ASN A 68 8.75 -5.01 -16.42
N PHE A 69 8.69 -6.22 -15.87
CA PHE A 69 9.84 -7.02 -15.47
C PHE A 69 9.54 -8.51 -15.69
N ALA A 70 10.58 -9.30 -15.98
CA ALA A 70 10.44 -10.72 -16.23
C ALA A 70 11.57 -11.53 -15.58
N PHE A 71 11.27 -12.77 -15.23
CA PHE A 71 12.26 -13.78 -14.91
C PHE A 71 12.12 -14.89 -15.93
N ASP A 72 13.19 -15.14 -16.69
CA ASP A 72 13.20 -16.15 -17.73
C ASP A 72 13.95 -17.41 -17.30
N SER A 73 13.63 -18.53 -17.95
CA SER A 73 14.34 -19.81 -17.79
C SER A 73 14.35 -20.33 -16.33
N LEU A 74 13.19 -20.33 -15.69
CA LEU A 74 13.05 -20.79 -14.31
C LEU A 74 13.21 -22.31 -14.20
N PRO A 75 13.99 -22.81 -13.22
CA PRO A 75 14.10 -24.24 -12.98
C PRO A 75 12.82 -24.75 -12.32
N ILE A 76 12.12 -25.67 -12.98
CA ILE A 76 10.83 -26.20 -12.51
C ILE A 76 10.89 -27.73 -12.51
N ASN A 77 10.34 -28.30 -11.44
CA ASN A 77 10.19 -29.74 -11.25
C ASN A 77 9.30 -30.34 -12.35
N GLN A 78 9.76 -31.44 -12.95
CA GLN A 78 9.17 -32.00 -14.17
C GLN A 78 8.22 -33.17 -13.92
N GLY A 79 8.12 -33.69 -12.71
CA GLY A 79 7.22 -34.79 -12.38
C GLY A 79 5.75 -34.35 -12.35
N ILE A 80 4.88 -35.35 -12.43
CA ILE A 80 3.42 -35.16 -12.44
C ILE A 80 2.97 -34.75 -11.04
N ASN A 81 2.18 -33.67 -10.93
CA ASN A 81 1.76 -33.08 -9.66
C ASN A 81 2.91 -32.58 -8.78
N GLU A 82 4.14 -32.53 -9.29
CA GLU A 82 5.23 -31.88 -8.59
C GLU A 82 5.01 -30.37 -8.57
N THR A 83 5.25 -29.78 -7.40
CA THR A 83 5.13 -28.34 -7.19
C THR A 83 6.51 -27.72 -7.06
N THR A 84 6.70 -26.57 -7.69
CA THR A 84 7.87 -25.71 -7.47
C THR A 84 7.37 -24.39 -6.94
N TYR A 85 7.91 -23.98 -5.79
CA TYR A 85 7.52 -22.74 -5.15
C TYR A 85 8.60 -21.70 -5.31
N PHE A 86 8.19 -20.49 -5.68
CA PHE A 86 9.02 -19.32 -5.65
C PHE A 86 8.40 -18.24 -4.78
N VAL A 87 9.24 -17.45 -4.15
CA VAL A 87 8.83 -16.26 -3.40
C VAL A 87 9.39 -15.05 -4.11
N LEU A 88 8.48 -14.16 -4.50
CA LEU A 88 8.77 -12.89 -5.13
C LEU A 88 8.69 -11.77 -4.10
N HIS A 89 9.79 -11.05 -3.96
CA HIS A 89 9.97 -9.90 -3.09
C HIS A 89 10.18 -8.63 -3.92
N PRO A 90 9.17 -7.77 -4.05
CA PRO A 90 9.37 -6.41 -4.53
C PRO A 90 10.15 -5.58 -3.51
N ASP A 91 11.10 -4.81 -4.00
CA ASP A 91 11.90 -3.88 -3.22
C ASP A 91 11.96 -2.54 -3.97
N SER A 92 11.78 -1.45 -3.24
CA SER A 92 11.88 -0.10 -3.81
C SER A 92 12.43 0.85 -2.76
N ILE A 93 13.32 1.72 -3.20
CA ILE A 93 13.87 2.78 -2.35
C ILE A 93 12.81 3.87 -2.18
N ASP A 94 12.13 4.27 -3.25
CA ASP A 94 11.31 5.46 -3.22
C ASP A 94 9.86 5.19 -2.79
N PHE A 95 9.36 3.96 -2.96
CA PHE A 95 7.95 3.63 -2.79
C PHE A 95 7.69 2.52 -1.78
N ASN A 96 6.54 2.57 -1.12
CA ASN A 96 5.98 1.41 -0.44
C ASN A 96 5.12 0.63 -1.43
N LEU A 97 5.60 -0.55 -1.83
CA LEU A 97 4.94 -1.41 -2.81
C LEU A 97 3.95 -2.39 -2.16
N LYS A 98 2.90 -2.73 -2.90
CA LYS A 98 1.95 -3.80 -2.60
C LYS A 98 1.70 -4.64 -3.86
N PRO A 99 1.52 -5.97 -3.74
CA PRO A 99 1.71 -6.79 -2.53
C PRO A 99 3.19 -6.78 -2.08
N ASN A 100 3.45 -6.93 -0.77
CA ASN A 100 4.82 -6.92 -0.22
C ASN A 100 5.54 -8.26 -0.45
N ARG A 101 4.79 -9.37 -0.47
CA ARG A 101 5.32 -10.71 -0.76
C ARG A 101 4.31 -11.47 -1.61
N VAL A 102 4.82 -12.20 -2.60
CA VAL A 102 3.99 -13.08 -3.43
C VAL A 102 4.60 -14.47 -3.44
N LEU A 103 3.80 -15.48 -3.09
CA LEU A 103 4.14 -16.88 -3.29
C LEU A 103 3.65 -17.28 -4.68
N ILE A 104 4.54 -17.85 -5.49
CA ILE A 104 4.26 -18.35 -6.82
C ILE A 104 4.40 -19.86 -6.77
N GLU A 105 3.34 -20.55 -7.18
CA GLU A 105 3.28 -22.00 -7.27
C GLU A 105 3.23 -22.37 -8.75
N PHE A 106 4.18 -23.19 -9.18
CA PHE A 106 4.12 -23.92 -10.43
C PHE A 106 3.74 -25.36 -10.15
N ARG A 107 2.65 -25.82 -10.76
CA ARG A 107 2.21 -27.20 -10.66
C ARG A 107 2.04 -27.80 -12.04
N LYS A 108 2.68 -28.93 -12.28
CA LYS A 108 2.47 -29.71 -13.50
C LYS A 108 1.22 -30.57 -13.35
N LEU A 109 0.23 -30.30 -14.19
CA LEU A 109 -1.01 -31.07 -14.24
C LEU A 109 -0.79 -32.42 -14.93
N GLU A 110 -1.70 -33.37 -14.71
CA GLU A 110 -1.65 -34.72 -15.33
C GLU A 110 -1.71 -34.67 -16.86
N ASN A 111 -2.35 -33.64 -17.42
CA ASN A 111 -2.38 -33.38 -18.86
C ASN A 111 -1.04 -32.84 -19.42
N GLY A 112 0.00 -32.73 -18.59
CA GLY A 112 1.32 -32.19 -18.95
C GLY A 112 1.39 -30.67 -19.00
N THR A 113 0.28 -29.95 -18.78
CA THR A 113 0.26 -28.48 -18.78
C THR A 113 0.80 -27.95 -17.46
N LEU A 114 1.65 -26.92 -17.55
CA LEU A 114 2.15 -26.22 -16.37
C LEU A 114 1.15 -25.13 -15.96
N LYS A 115 0.65 -25.21 -14.72
CA LYS A 115 -0.24 -24.20 -14.15
C LYS A 115 0.54 -23.30 -13.19
N MET A 116 0.47 -22.00 -13.41
CA MET A 116 0.98 -20.98 -12.50
C MET A 116 -0.16 -20.46 -11.62
N ASN A 117 0.04 -20.46 -10.31
CA ASN A 117 -0.78 -19.74 -9.35
C ASN A 117 0.08 -18.74 -8.58
N ALA A 118 -0.48 -17.60 -8.23
CA ALA A 118 0.17 -16.62 -7.38
C ALA A 118 -0.72 -16.31 -6.17
N TYR A 119 -0.10 -16.11 -5.02
CA TYR A 119 -0.78 -15.87 -3.75
C TYR A 119 -0.13 -14.70 -3.03
N ARG A 120 -0.97 -13.78 -2.54
CA ARG A 120 -0.52 -12.65 -1.74
C ARG A 120 -0.16 -13.13 -0.33
N ASN A 121 1.01 -12.72 0.14
CA ASN A 121 1.40 -12.89 1.54
C ASN A 121 1.83 -11.56 2.17
N ILE A 122 1.84 -11.53 3.50
CA ILE A 122 2.32 -10.43 4.33
C ILE A 122 3.61 -10.83 5.03
N PHE A 123 4.40 -9.84 5.46
CA PHE A 123 5.61 -10.09 6.22
C PHE A 123 5.25 -10.73 7.58
N GLY A 124 5.98 -11.79 7.96
CA GLY A 124 5.78 -12.49 9.24
C GLY A 124 4.69 -13.56 9.24
N LYS A 125 3.93 -13.74 8.15
CA LYS A 125 2.97 -14.84 7.99
C LYS A 125 3.59 -16.01 7.22
N GLU A 126 3.36 -17.22 7.70
CA GLU A 126 3.82 -18.46 7.06
C GLU A 126 3.19 -18.65 5.67
N TYR A 127 3.95 -19.25 4.75
CA TYR A 127 3.50 -19.49 3.38
C TYR A 127 2.59 -20.72 3.27
N PHE A 128 2.92 -21.74 4.06
CA PHE A 128 2.22 -23.01 4.11
C PHE A 128 1.66 -23.17 5.50
N PRO A 129 0.48 -23.79 5.63
CA PRO A 129 -0.08 -24.06 6.92
C PRO A 129 0.70 -25.17 7.64
N SER A 130 0.72 -25.11 8.97
CA SER A 130 1.25 -26.19 9.80
C SER A 130 0.40 -27.45 9.62
N GLU A 131 1.05 -28.61 9.58
CA GLU A 131 0.41 -29.91 9.31
C GLU A 131 -0.66 -30.29 10.36
N ASP A 132 -0.54 -29.76 11.58
CA ASP A 132 -1.43 -30.05 12.70
C ASP A 132 -2.80 -29.35 12.60
N ILE A 133 -2.98 -28.42 11.66
CA ILE A 133 -4.19 -27.61 11.56
C ILE A 133 -5.17 -28.25 10.57
N ILE A 134 -6.34 -28.67 11.07
CA ILE A 134 -7.35 -29.43 10.31
C ILE A 134 -8.00 -28.59 9.20
N TYR A 135 -8.11 -27.26 9.38
CA TYR A 135 -8.63 -26.33 8.38
C TYR A 135 -7.87 -25.00 8.42
N PRO A 136 -6.70 -24.94 7.79
CA PRO A 136 -5.88 -23.75 7.89
C PRO A 136 -6.36 -22.62 6.98
N ASP A 137 -6.06 -21.40 7.40
CA ASP A 137 -6.24 -20.21 6.59
C ASP A 137 -5.38 -20.28 5.32
N LYS A 138 -6.02 -20.14 4.16
CA LYS A 138 -5.36 -20.12 2.87
C LYS A 138 -4.95 -18.70 2.48
N LEU A 139 -3.85 -18.58 1.74
CA LEU A 139 -3.42 -17.31 1.18
C LEU A 139 -4.40 -16.84 0.09
N GLU A 140 -4.58 -15.54 -0.01
CA GLU A 140 -5.42 -14.90 -1.03
C GLU A 140 -4.78 -15.11 -2.41
N LYS A 141 -5.49 -15.76 -3.33
CA LYS A 141 -5.02 -15.94 -4.69
C LYS A 141 -5.09 -14.62 -5.46
N ILE A 142 -4.03 -14.30 -6.19
CA ILE A 142 -3.98 -13.13 -7.08
C ILE A 142 -3.95 -13.57 -8.54
N GLU A 143 -4.43 -12.69 -9.41
CA GLU A 143 -4.36 -12.89 -10.86
C GLU A 143 -2.90 -12.79 -11.32
N CYS A 144 -2.53 -13.69 -12.23
CA CYS A 144 -1.18 -13.80 -12.77
C CYS A 144 -1.12 -13.79 -14.30
N ASN A 145 -2.29 -13.79 -14.96
CA ASN A 145 -2.42 -13.67 -16.41
C ASN A 145 -3.08 -12.32 -16.73
N PRO A 146 -2.48 -11.46 -17.56
CA PRO A 146 -1.24 -11.66 -18.34
C PRO A 146 0.07 -11.46 -17.55
N TYR A 147 0.03 -10.76 -16.41
CA TYR A 147 1.18 -10.49 -15.56
C TYR A 147 0.76 -10.30 -14.09
N ILE A 148 1.70 -10.39 -13.16
CA ILE A 148 1.49 -10.07 -11.75
C ILE A 148 1.64 -8.55 -11.54
N GLU A 149 0.57 -7.88 -11.10
CA GLU A 149 0.59 -6.44 -10.88
C GLU A 149 1.11 -6.05 -9.49
N PHE A 150 2.06 -5.14 -9.46
CA PHE A 150 2.56 -4.46 -8.26
C PHE A 150 2.17 -2.98 -8.34
N THR A 151 1.59 -2.47 -7.25
CA THR A 151 1.14 -1.08 -7.14
C THR A 151 1.71 -0.43 -5.88
N VAL A 152 1.52 0.88 -5.73
CA VAL A 152 1.89 1.59 -4.50
C VAL A 152 0.81 1.47 -3.43
N VAL A 153 1.20 1.51 -2.17
CA VAL A 153 0.26 1.59 -1.03
C VAL A 153 -0.51 2.91 -1.10
N SER A 154 -1.84 2.85 -1.04
CA SER A 154 -2.70 4.04 -1.23
C SER A 154 -2.55 5.08 -0.11
N GLN A 155 -2.39 4.64 1.14
CA GLN A 155 -2.29 5.52 2.30
C GLN A 155 -0.88 6.13 2.46
N ALA A 156 0.16 5.44 2.00
CA ALA A 156 1.54 5.84 2.17
C ALA A 156 2.37 5.44 0.93
N PRO A 157 2.15 6.07 -0.23
CA PRO A 157 2.76 5.64 -1.49
C PRO A 157 4.27 5.85 -1.52
N LEU A 158 4.75 6.96 -0.96
CA LEU A 158 6.16 7.31 -0.87
C LEU A 158 6.79 6.80 0.43
N ARG A 159 8.02 6.33 0.35
CA ARG A 159 8.80 5.96 1.52
C ARG A 159 9.37 7.22 2.18
N GLN A 160 8.97 7.46 3.43
CA GLN A 160 9.42 8.62 4.19
C GLN A 160 10.69 8.27 4.97
N TYR A 161 11.83 8.80 4.54
CA TYR A 161 13.12 8.63 5.21
C TYR A 161 13.42 9.72 6.24
N PHE A 162 12.76 10.88 6.10
CA PHE A 162 12.97 12.03 6.95
C PHE A 162 11.75 12.27 7.83
N ILE A 163 11.99 12.46 9.11
CA ILE A 163 10.97 12.89 10.07
C ILE A 163 11.17 14.39 10.29
N VAL A 164 10.17 15.18 9.95
CA VAL A 164 10.19 16.62 10.19
C VAL A 164 10.00 16.86 11.68
N ARG A 165 11.06 17.33 12.36
CA ARG A 165 11.07 17.52 13.84
C ARG A 165 10.31 18.75 14.34
N ASN A 166 10.02 19.71 13.46
CA ASN A 166 9.37 20.97 13.82
C ASN A 166 8.04 21.12 13.06
N VAL A 167 7.01 20.46 13.54
CA VAL A 167 5.65 20.90 13.24
C VAL A 167 5.38 22.11 14.13
N GLY A 168 5.24 23.31 13.57
CA GLY A 168 4.90 24.50 14.36
C GLY A 168 3.64 24.25 15.21
N ILE A 169 3.38 25.09 16.22
CA ILE A 169 2.25 24.92 17.16
C ILE A 169 0.89 24.77 16.43
N PHE A 170 0.78 25.35 15.22
CA PHE A 170 -0.39 25.24 14.33
C PHE A 170 -0.33 24.10 13.30
N GLN A 171 0.82 23.45 13.13
CA GLN A 171 1.03 22.34 12.18
C GLN A 171 1.04 20.98 12.87
N GLY A 172 1.38 20.91 14.16
CA GLY A 172 1.31 19.67 14.94
C GLY A 172 0.97 19.91 16.39
N GLY A 173 0.08 19.08 16.91
CA GLY A 173 -0.49 19.19 18.25
C GLY A 173 -2.01 19.40 18.25
N PRO A 174 -2.64 19.54 19.43
CA PRO A 174 -4.09 19.70 19.56
C PRO A 174 -4.64 20.92 18.82
N LEU A 175 -3.92 22.05 18.84
CA LEU A 175 -4.31 23.29 18.15
C LEU A 175 -4.31 23.15 16.62
N ALA A 176 -3.38 22.37 16.07
CA ALA A 176 -3.33 22.08 14.63
C ALA A 176 -4.59 21.34 14.14
N LYS A 177 -5.20 20.48 14.98
CA LYS A 177 -6.46 19.80 14.63
C LYS A 177 -7.64 20.76 14.48
N PHE A 178 -7.62 21.89 15.19
CA PHE A 178 -8.66 22.91 15.10
C PHE A 178 -8.46 23.83 13.89
N VAL A 179 -7.21 24.20 13.59
CA VAL A 179 -6.90 25.11 12.48
C VAL A 179 -6.98 24.41 11.12
N ASN A 180 -6.57 23.14 11.02
CA ASN A 180 -6.56 22.40 9.75
C ASN A 180 -7.94 21.83 9.34
N THR A 181 -8.97 21.99 10.18
CA THR A 181 -10.34 21.53 9.86
C THR A 181 -11.25 22.75 9.63
N PRO A 182 -11.77 22.99 8.42
CA PRO A 182 -12.47 24.24 8.08
C PRO A 182 -13.69 24.53 8.96
N TRP A 183 -14.46 23.50 9.30
CA TRP A 183 -15.63 23.63 10.19
C TRP A 183 -15.27 23.98 11.64
N LYS A 184 -14.15 23.45 12.15
CA LYS A 184 -13.69 23.76 13.52
C LYS A 184 -13.09 25.17 13.59
N LEU A 185 -12.37 25.57 12.55
CA LEU A 185 -11.85 26.93 12.41
C LEU A 185 -13.00 27.96 12.37
N ALA A 186 -14.05 27.69 11.60
CA ALA A 186 -15.24 28.55 11.54
C ALA A 186 -15.94 28.69 12.91
N GLY A 187 -16.00 27.60 13.69
CA GLY A 187 -16.54 27.63 15.06
C GLY A 187 -15.72 28.53 15.99
N ILE A 188 -14.39 28.46 15.92
CA ILE A 188 -13.50 29.30 16.73
C ILE A 188 -13.60 30.77 16.34
N ILE A 189 -13.62 31.07 15.04
CA ILE A 189 -13.77 32.45 14.55
C ILE A 189 -15.11 33.02 15.02
N THR A 190 -16.20 32.26 14.88
CA THR A 190 -17.53 32.68 15.34
C THR A 190 -17.55 32.95 16.85
N MET A 191 -16.91 32.10 17.65
CA MET A 191 -16.81 32.29 19.11
C MET A 191 -16.04 33.57 19.47
N ILE A 192 -14.93 33.85 18.80
CA ILE A 192 -14.16 35.09 18.99
C ILE A 192 -15.00 36.31 18.59
N CYS A 193 -15.72 36.23 17.46
CA CYS A 193 -16.61 37.29 17.01
C CYS A 193 -17.71 37.57 18.04
N ILE A 194 -18.38 36.55 18.58
CA ILE A 194 -19.43 36.73 19.60
C ILE A 194 -18.87 37.40 20.87
N MET A 195 -17.65 37.04 21.29
CA MET A 195 -17.02 37.65 22.47
C MET A 195 -16.56 39.09 22.22
N ALA A 196 -16.05 39.39 21.03
CA ALA A 196 -15.54 40.72 20.68
C ALA A 196 -16.63 41.70 20.24
N PHE A 197 -17.76 41.18 19.74
CA PHE A 197 -18.85 41.98 19.19
C PHE A 197 -19.44 43.03 20.15
N PRO A 198 -19.70 42.74 21.44
CA PRO A 198 -20.19 43.74 22.39
C PRO A 198 -19.20 44.90 22.59
N TYR A 199 -17.90 44.59 22.63
CA TYR A 199 -16.85 45.60 22.79
C TYR A 199 -16.73 46.50 21.56
N ILE A 200 -16.90 45.93 20.37
CA ILE A 200 -16.88 46.67 19.11
C ILE A 200 -18.12 47.57 19.01
N ILE A 201 -19.32 47.08 19.34
CA ILE A 201 -20.54 47.90 19.35
C ILE A 201 -20.44 49.05 20.34
N GLU A 202 -19.93 48.81 21.55
CA GLU A 202 -19.78 49.86 22.56
C GLU A 202 -18.84 50.99 22.11
N LYS A 203 -17.90 50.71 21.20
CA LYS A 203 -16.98 51.71 20.64
C LYS A 203 -17.48 52.39 19.36
N LEU A 204 -18.27 51.71 18.54
CA LEU A 204 -18.78 52.25 17.27
C LEU A 204 -20.11 53.00 17.43
N ASP A 205 -20.98 52.53 18.33
CA ASP A 205 -22.28 53.16 18.61
C ASP A 205 -22.63 53.10 20.12
N PRO A 206 -22.13 54.07 20.90
CA PRO A 206 -22.31 54.09 22.35
C PRO A 206 -23.75 54.40 22.78
N GLU A 207 -24.58 54.97 21.89
CA GLU A 207 -25.97 55.30 22.21
C GLU A 207 -26.85 54.05 22.17
N THR A 208 -26.70 53.23 21.13
CA THR A 208 -27.39 51.93 21.03
C THR A 208 -26.94 50.97 22.14
N ALA A 209 -25.65 50.95 22.48
CA ALA A 209 -25.13 50.11 23.57
C ALA A 209 -25.71 50.49 24.95
N LYS A 210 -25.94 51.78 25.22
CA LYS A 210 -26.58 52.25 26.46
C LYS A 210 -28.06 51.88 26.50
N ALA A 211 -28.79 52.09 25.41
CA ALA A 211 -30.21 51.72 25.32
C ALA A 211 -30.42 50.21 25.58
N MET A 212 -29.57 49.35 25.01
CA MET A 212 -29.63 47.91 25.25
C MET A 212 -29.30 47.53 26.71
N LYS A 213 -28.34 48.22 27.36
CA LYS A 213 -28.02 48.00 28.78
C LYS A 213 -29.18 48.42 29.68
N ASP A 214 -29.83 49.54 29.38
CA ASP A 214 -30.96 50.05 30.17
C ASP A 214 -32.19 49.14 30.06
N ASP A 215 -32.49 48.62 28.87
CA ASP A 215 -33.57 47.65 28.69
C ASP A 215 -33.27 46.32 29.37
N THR A 216 -32.01 45.84 29.30
CA THR A 216 -31.60 44.61 30.01
C THR A 216 -31.75 44.77 31.53
N GLN A 217 -31.41 45.94 32.07
CA GLN A 217 -31.59 46.24 33.51
C GLN A 217 -33.07 46.34 33.89
N ARG A 218 -33.92 46.93 33.03
CA ARG A 218 -35.38 47.00 33.26
C ARG A 218 -35.99 45.61 33.31
N THR A 219 -35.70 44.75 32.33
CA THR A 219 -36.21 43.36 32.31
C THR A 219 -35.69 42.53 33.48
N GLN A 220 -34.48 42.81 33.99
CA GLN A 220 -33.99 42.16 35.22
C GLN A 220 -34.77 42.64 36.44
N ARG A 221 -34.99 43.94 36.61
CA ARG A 221 -35.78 44.50 37.72
C ARG A 221 -37.20 43.93 37.75
N GLU A 222 -37.87 43.88 36.60
CA GLU A 222 -39.21 43.28 36.45
C GLU A 222 -39.23 41.79 36.85
N LYS A 223 -38.18 41.01 36.51
CA LYS A 223 -38.06 39.60 36.92
C LYS A 223 -37.87 39.44 38.44
N TYR A 224 -37.19 40.37 39.10
CA TYR A 224 -37.03 40.34 40.56
C TYR A 224 -38.28 40.81 41.30
N GLU A 225 -39.05 41.74 40.73
CA GLU A 225 -40.34 42.18 41.27
C GLU A 225 -41.40 41.07 41.21
N ILE A 226 -41.43 40.27 40.14
CA ILE A 226 -42.34 39.12 40.01
C ILE A 226 -42.00 38.01 41.03
N LYS A 227 -40.71 37.77 41.33
CA LYS A 227 -40.27 36.78 42.33
C LYS A 227 -40.43 37.23 43.79
N GLY A 228 -40.67 38.51 44.05
CA GLY A 228 -40.92 39.03 45.40
C GLY A 228 -42.40 39.05 45.80
N ASN A 229 -43.30 38.76 44.85
CA ASN A 229 -44.77 38.72 45.03
C ASN A 229 -45.36 37.30 44.93
N GLU A 230 -44.52 36.25 44.89
CA GLU A 230 -44.87 34.85 45.19
C GLU A 230 -44.46 34.51 46.62
#